data_AF-A0A954GK90-F1
#
_entry.id   AF-A0A954GK90-F1
#
_cell.length_a   1.000
_cell.length_b   1.000
_cell.length_c   1.000
_cell.angle_alpha   90.00
_cell.angle_beta   90.00
_cell.angle_gamma   90.00
#
_symmetry.space_group_name_H-M   'P 1'
#
loop_
_entity.id
_entity.type
_entity.pdbx_description
1 polymer ?
#
loop_
_entity_poly.entity_id
_entity_poly.type
_entity_poly.pdbx_seq_one_letter_code
_entity_poly.pdbx_strand_id
1 'polypeptide(L)'
;GREDVWEPQADVFWGPESKWLGDKRFSEDRKLSNPLADSQMGLIYVNPEGPKGKPDPLAAAKAIRLAFGNMAMNDEETVALIAGGHSFGKTHGAADPKEYVGPEPEAAGLVQQGLGWKNSFGKGNADDTITSGLEGAWTNDPTTWSQGFFDNLFGYEWELTKSPAGAFQWTPREKSAQGTVPDAHDPSKTHAPIMFTTDLALKKDPAYAKISKRFYENPNEFQEAFAKAWFKLIHRDMGPVSRYLGPDVPQQQFLWQDPIPAVNHELVDEQDVARLKHQILASGLSISDLVSTAWASAATFRGSDMRGGANGARIRLAPQKDWEVNEPDKLAKVLNTLSQVQEDFNASRSDGKLVSLADVIVLGGCAGVEQAAKNAGHEISVPFSPGRADATQQMTDVESVAVLEPRYDGFRNYLGTGYDRPAEQLLLDRAQLLTLTAPEMTVLLGGMRMLGTNFDDTQHGVFTEHPETLTNDYFVNLLDMNTEWQESPRDGNLFEGKDRKTGDVKWTATRVDLVFGSNSQLRAIAEAYASADAEQKFVHDFVAVWNKVMNLDRFDLDRSKRAGL
;
A
#
# COMPACT_ATOMS: atom_id res chain seq x y z
N GLY A 1 17.59 8.69 0.26
CA GLY A 1 16.24 8.92 -0.28
C GLY A 1 15.11 8.39 0.60
N ARG A 2 15.38 7.48 1.55
CA ARG A 2 14.40 7.09 2.58
C ARG A 2 14.56 8.06 3.76
N GLU A 3 13.50 8.75 4.13
CA GLU A 3 13.48 9.64 5.29
C GLU A 3 13.24 8.79 6.54
N ASP A 4 13.99 9.06 7.63
CA ASP A 4 13.74 8.40 8.92
C ASP A 4 12.39 8.85 9.49
N VAL A 5 11.78 7.96 10.27
CA VAL A 5 10.60 8.24 11.09
C VAL A 5 10.98 8.28 12.56
N TRP A 6 10.25 9.06 13.35
CA TRP A 6 10.58 9.34 14.76
C TRP A 6 9.60 8.71 15.75
N GLU A 7 8.64 7.95 15.24
CA GLU A 7 7.66 7.20 16.01
C GLU A 7 7.24 5.93 15.24
N PRO A 8 6.75 4.88 15.93
CA PRO A 8 6.17 3.73 15.28
C PRO A 8 4.96 4.13 14.43
N GLN A 9 4.77 3.46 13.30
CA GLN A 9 3.50 3.54 12.57
C GLN A 9 2.42 2.87 13.43
N ALA A 10 1.63 3.67 14.13
CA ALA A 10 0.56 3.21 15.03
C ALA A 10 -0.61 2.54 14.27
N ASP A 11 -0.68 2.78 12.96
CA ASP A 11 -1.82 2.44 12.12
C ASP A 11 -1.62 1.15 11.29
N VAL A 12 -0.58 0.36 11.58
CA VAL A 12 -0.36 -0.94 10.91
C VAL A 12 -1.04 -2.06 11.68
N PHE A 13 -2.00 -2.72 11.04
CA PHE A 13 -2.64 -3.92 11.58
C PHE A 13 -1.78 -5.17 11.33
N TRP A 14 -0.97 -5.54 12.32
CA TRP A 14 -0.10 -6.74 12.29
C TRP A 14 -0.82 -8.07 12.55
N GLY A 15 -2.10 -8.03 12.89
CA GLY A 15 -2.95 -9.19 13.10
C GLY A 15 -3.71 -9.16 14.43
N PRO A 16 -4.72 -10.05 14.58
CA PRO A 16 -5.62 -10.05 15.74
C PRO A 16 -5.05 -10.76 16.97
N GLU A 17 -3.83 -11.28 16.90
CA GLU A 17 -3.21 -12.03 17.99
C GLU A 17 -2.87 -11.14 19.19
N SER A 18 -3.18 -11.63 20.39
CA SER A 18 -2.73 -11.05 21.66
C SER A 18 -1.48 -11.71 22.25
N LYS A 19 -0.84 -12.61 21.48
CA LYS A 19 0.36 -13.34 21.89
C LYS A 19 1.32 -13.49 20.71
N TRP A 20 2.61 -13.28 20.97
CA TRP A 20 3.67 -13.57 20.01
C TRP A 20 3.59 -15.02 19.51
N LEU A 21 3.87 -15.18 18.21
CA LEU A 21 3.83 -16.45 17.48
C LEU A 21 2.44 -17.14 17.47
N GLY A 22 1.35 -16.41 17.75
CA GLY A 22 -0.01 -16.90 17.52
C GLY A 22 -0.37 -16.97 16.03
N ASP A 23 -1.36 -17.80 15.68
CA ASP A 23 -1.81 -18.04 14.29
C ASP A 23 -3.32 -17.75 14.06
N LYS A 24 -3.92 -16.82 14.82
CA LYS A 24 -5.35 -16.44 14.75
C LYS A 24 -5.70 -15.57 13.53
N ARG A 25 -4.98 -15.75 12.43
CA ARG A 25 -5.03 -14.96 11.19
C ARG A 25 -5.46 -15.75 9.98
N PHE A 26 -5.75 -17.03 10.16
CA PHE A 26 -6.27 -17.89 9.12
C PHE A 26 -7.76 -18.14 9.36
N SER A 27 -8.55 -18.06 8.30
CA SER A 27 -9.93 -18.54 8.28
C SER A 27 -10.00 -20.07 8.47
N GLU A 28 -11.22 -20.60 8.62
CA GLU A 28 -11.46 -22.05 8.74
C GLU A 28 -10.94 -22.82 7.52
N ASP A 29 -11.06 -22.26 6.32
CA ASP A 29 -10.53 -22.82 5.07
C ASP A 29 -9.03 -22.50 4.85
N ARG A 30 -8.34 -22.01 5.89
CA ARG A 30 -6.89 -21.74 5.92
C ARG A 30 -6.42 -20.67 4.94
N LYS A 31 -7.29 -19.73 4.57
CA LYS A 31 -6.89 -18.50 3.87
C LYS A 31 -6.38 -17.49 4.89
N LEU A 32 -5.24 -16.86 4.57
CA LEU A 32 -4.70 -15.77 5.37
C LEU A 32 -5.63 -14.55 5.24
N SER A 33 -6.00 -13.95 6.36
CA SER A 33 -6.81 -12.73 6.37
C SER A 33 -6.01 -11.57 5.76
N ASN A 34 -6.57 -10.90 4.75
CA ASN A 34 -6.03 -9.62 4.28
C ASN A 34 -6.12 -8.58 5.41
N PRO A 35 -5.15 -7.64 5.52
CA PRO A 35 -4.00 -7.41 4.64
C PRO A 35 -2.71 -8.15 5.07
N LEU A 36 -2.81 -9.20 5.88
CA LEU A 36 -1.63 -9.86 6.48
C LEU A 36 -0.79 -10.60 5.43
N ALA A 37 0.52 -10.67 5.67
CA ALA A 37 1.49 -11.27 4.76
C ALA A 37 2.44 -12.26 5.44
N ASP A 38 2.16 -12.63 6.69
CA ASP A 38 2.98 -13.53 7.50
C ASP A 38 2.14 -14.58 8.24
N SER A 39 2.75 -15.75 8.50
CA SER A 39 2.03 -16.93 9.00
C SER A 39 1.74 -16.91 10.50
N GLN A 40 2.44 -16.11 11.29
CA GLN A 40 2.27 -16.01 12.75
C GLN A 40 2.74 -14.65 13.24
N MET A 41 2.08 -14.12 14.27
CA MET A 41 2.39 -12.81 14.85
C MET A 41 3.86 -12.69 15.24
N GLY A 42 4.54 -11.67 14.70
CA GLY A 42 5.95 -11.38 14.97
C GLY A 42 6.95 -12.11 14.07
N LEU A 43 6.49 -12.88 13.07
CA LEU A 43 7.36 -13.40 12.02
C LEU A 43 7.38 -12.45 10.81
N ILE A 44 8.43 -12.56 9.98
CA ILE A 44 8.51 -11.76 8.74
C ILE A 44 7.65 -12.37 7.63
N TYR A 45 7.73 -13.70 7.41
CA TYR A 45 6.96 -14.40 6.37
C TYR A 45 6.37 -15.69 6.92
N VAL A 46 7.21 -16.67 7.23
CA VAL A 46 6.77 -18.02 7.61
C VAL A 46 7.59 -18.57 8.75
N ASN A 47 7.06 -19.59 9.43
CA ASN A 47 7.80 -20.35 10.42
C ASN A 47 8.88 -21.23 9.75
N PRO A 48 10.17 -21.11 10.13
CA PRO A 48 11.26 -21.86 9.52
C PRO A 48 11.20 -23.37 9.80
N GLU A 49 10.57 -23.79 10.90
CA GLU A 49 10.32 -25.20 11.21
C GLU A 49 9.18 -25.79 10.36
N GLY A 50 8.37 -24.93 9.74
CA GLY A 50 7.17 -25.25 8.96
C GLY A 50 5.86 -24.87 9.67
N PRO A 51 4.70 -24.93 8.99
CA PRO A 51 3.45 -24.40 9.51
C PRO A 51 3.07 -25.00 10.87
N LYS A 52 2.85 -24.14 11.88
CA LYS A 52 2.59 -24.51 13.28
C LYS A 52 3.72 -25.31 13.95
N GLY A 53 4.97 -25.10 13.52
CA GLY A 53 6.13 -25.83 14.01
C GLY A 53 6.17 -27.29 13.54
N LYS A 54 5.47 -27.64 12.45
CA LYS A 54 5.49 -28.98 11.86
C LYS A 54 6.44 -29.04 10.66
N PRO A 55 7.43 -29.96 10.65
CA PRO A 55 8.44 -30.06 9.61
C PRO A 55 7.92 -30.73 8.33
N ASP A 56 6.96 -30.08 7.67
CA ASP A 56 6.41 -30.46 6.37
C ASP A 56 6.85 -29.44 5.29
N PRO A 57 7.82 -29.81 4.44
CA PRO A 57 8.31 -28.93 3.37
C PRO A 57 7.24 -28.53 2.34
N LEU A 58 6.25 -29.39 2.05
CA LEU A 58 5.21 -29.08 1.07
C LEU A 58 4.18 -28.11 1.64
N ALA A 59 3.84 -28.27 2.93
CA ALA A 59 3.01 -27.30 3.62
C ALA A 59 3.75 -25.95 3.78
N ALA A 60 5.05 -25.99 4.06
CA ALA A 60 5.89 -24.78 4.11
C ALA A 60 5.92 -24.06 2.76
N ALA A 61 6.06 -24.77 1.64
CA ALA A 61 6.04 -24.16 0.30
C ALA A 61 4.76 -23.37 0.01
N LYS A 62 3.60 -23.88 0.43
CA LYS A 62 2.32 -23.16 0.28
C LYS A 62 2.29 -21.88 1.10
N ALA A 63 2.79 -21.93 2.34
CA ALA A 63 2.88 -20.75 3.20
C ALA A 63 3.89 -19.73 2.65
N ILE A 64 5.05 -20.18 2.15
CA ILE A 64 6.07 -19.35 1.52
C ILE A 64 5.46 -18.61 0.33
N ARG A 65 4.83 -19.34 -0.59
CA ARG A 65 4.20 -18.76 -1.79
C ARG A 65 3.16 -17.70 -1.46
N LEU A 66 2.31 -17.96 -0.47
CA LEU A 66 1.29 -17.03 -0.04
C LEU A 66 1.90 -15.76 0.57
N ALA A 67 2.83 -15.92 1.51
CA ALA A 67 3.47 -14.81 2.20
C ALA A 67 4.31 -13.94 1.25
N PHE A 68 5.17 -14.55 0.44
CA PHE A 68 5.98 -13.84 -0.56
C PHE A 68 5.11 -13.20 -1.66
N GLY A 69 4.05 -13.89 -2.10
CA GLY A 69 3.08 -13.34 -3.05
C GLY A 69 2.38 -12.08 -2.51
N ASN A 70 1.94 -12.10 -1.25
CA ASN A 70 1.38 -10.92 -0.57
C ASN A 70 2.42 -9.79 -0.36
N MET A 71 3.71 -10.11 -0.47
CA MET A 71 4.80 -9.14 -0.47
C MET A 71 5.37 -8.88 -1.88
N ALA A 72 4.56 -9.10 -2.92
CA ALA A 72 4.89 -8.81 -4.32
C ALA A 72 6.10 -9.56 -4.88
N MET A 73 6.39 -10.77 -4.38
CA MET A 73 7.44 -11.64 -4.90
C MET A 73 6.83 -12.87 -5.55
N ASN A 74 7.17 -13.11 -6.83
CA ASN A 74 6.76 -14.31 -7.54
C ASN A 74 7.62 -15.54 -7.16
N ASP A 75 7.32 -16.71 -7.75
CA ASP A 75 8.04 -17.94 -7.42
C ASP A 75 9.55 -17.89 -7.73
N GLU A 76 9.95 -17.23 -8.81
CA GLU A 76 11.36 -17.10 -9.20
C GLU A 76 12.12 -16.17 -8.24
N GLU A 77 11.54 -15.00 -7.95
CA GLU A 77 12.08 -14.04 -6.99
C GLU A 77 12.18 -14.65 -5.58
N THR A 78 11.17 -15.44 -5.19
CA THR A 78 11.14 -16.12 -3.90
C THR A 78 12.27 -17.13 -3.75
N VAL A 79 12.46 -18.01 -4.73
CA VAL A 79 13.57 -18.99 -4.72
C VAL A 79 14.91 -18.26 -4.73
N ALA A 80 15.06 -17.23 -5.56
CA ALA A 80 16.29 -16.45 -5.65
C ALA A 80 16.64 -15.76 -4.32
N LEU A 81 15.66 -15.14 -3.65
CA LEU A 81 15.86 -14.47 -2.37
C LEU A 81 16.21 -15.43 -1.23
N ILE A 82 15.49 -16.55 -1.10
CA ILE A 82 15.74 -17.51 -0.02
C ILE A 82 17.10 -18.18 -0.23
N ALA A 83 17.36 -18.74 -1.41
CA ALA A 83 18.63 -19.40 -1.69
C ALA A 83 19.80 -18.41 -1.66
N GLY A 84 19.63 -17.20 -2.20
CA GLY A 84 20.68 -16.19 -2.22
C GLY A 84 21.02 -15.63 -0.85
N GLY A 85 20.01 -15.42 0.01
CA GLY A 85 20.20 -15.04 1.40
C GLY A 85 20.87 -16.14 2.21
N HIS A 86 20.38 -17.38 2.10
CA HIS A 86 20.92 -18.55 2.81
C HIS A 86 22.24 -19.07 2.21
N SER A 87 22.75 -18.49 1.13
CA SER A 87 24.16 -18.68 0.73
C SER A 87 25.15 -18.06 1.74
N PHE A 88 24.67 -17.19 2.65
CA PHE A 88 25.50 -16.48 3.62
C PHE A 88 25.12 -16.80 5.07
N GLY A 89 26.12 -16.73 5.95
CA GLY A 89 25.96 -16.76 7.39
C GLY A 89 25.48 -18.09 7.95
N LYS A 90 24.85 -18.01 9.12
CA LYS A 90 24.35 -19.16 9.89
C LYS A 90 23.18 -18.75 10.76
N THR A 91 22.59 -19.73 11.41
CA THR A 91 21.57 -19.52 12.46
C THR A 91 22.12 -19.84 13.85
N HIS A 92 21.39 -19.41 14.88
CA HIS A 92 21.87 -19.42 16.27
C HIS A 92 20.82 -20.00 17.21
N GLY A 93 21.18 -21.09 17.87
CA GLY A 93 20.34 -21.98 18.66
C GLY A 93 21.18 -22.88 19.56
N ALA A 94 22.23 -22.33 20.18
CA ALA A 94 23.17 -23.06 21.03
C ALA A 94 22.53 -23.76 22.23
N ALA A 95 21.40 -23.25 22.74
CA ALA A 95 20.60 -23.84 23.81
C ALA A 95 19.14 -23.34 23.77
N ASP A 96 18.28 -23.84 24.68
CA ASP A 96 16.86 -23.49 24.73
C ASP A 96 16.65 -21.98 25.00
N PRO A 97 16.09 -21.21 24.05
CA PRO A 97 15.86 -19.79 24.25
C PRO A 97 14.92 -19.49 25.41
N LYS A 98 14.01 -20.39 25.78
CA LYS A 98 13.08 -20.16 26.90
C LYS A 98 13.76 -20.18 28.27
N GLU A 99 14.88 -20.87 28.37
CA GLU A 99 15.66 -20.94 29.60
C GLU A 99 16.66 -19.77 29.68
N TYR A 100 17.30 -19.44 28.55
CA TYR A 100 18.49 -18.58 28.58
C TYR A 100 18.32 -17.17 28.02
N VAL A 101 17.31 -16.93 27.17
CA VAL A 101 17.10 -15.64 26.51
C VAL A 101 16.10 -14.80 27.30
N GLY A 102 16.55 -13.63 27.76
CA GLY A 102 15.74 -12.67 28.48
C GLY A 102 14.74 -11.89 27.60
N PRO A 103 14.04 -10.91 28.19
CA PRO A 103 13.02 -10.12 27.49
C PRO A 103 13.52 -9.41 26.23
N GLU A 104 12.63 -9.22 25.27
CA GLU A 104 12.81 -8.38 24.07
C GLU A 104 13.06 -6.90 24.43
N PRO A 105 13.56 -6.06 23.50
CA PRO A 105 13.99 -4.69 23.80
C PRO A 105 12.97 -3.83 24.57
N GLU A 106 11.69 -3.85 24.17
CA GLU A 106 10.62 -3.06 24.82
C GLU A 106 10.29 -3.51 26.25
N ALA A 107 10.59 -4.77 26.59
CA ALA A 107 10.38 -5.33 27.92
C ALA A 107 11.68 -5.45 28.74
N ALA A 108 12.83 -5.11 28.14
CA ALA A 108 14.12 -5.19 28.79
C ALA A 108 14.30 -4.07 29.82
N GLY A 109 15.04 -4.36 30.90
CA GLY A 109 15.35 -3.36 31.91
C GLY A 109 16.23 -2.23 31.34
N LEU A 110 16.06 -1.01 31.86
CA LEU A 110 16.76 0.22 31.41
C LEU A 110 18.29 0.07 31.25
N VAL A 111 18.91 -0.81 32.05
CA VAL A 111 20.35 -1.11 31.97
C VAL A 111 20.78 -1.71 30.62
N GLN A 112 19.86 -2.21 29.80
CA GLN A 112 20.15 -2.73 28.45
C GLN A 112 20.25 -1.64 27.37
N GLN A 113 19.86 -0.39 27.67
CA GLN A 113 20.03 0.76 26.78
C GLN A 113 19.52 0.51 25.35
N GLY A 114 18.28 0.03 25.23
CA GLY A 114 17.63 -0.24 23.95
C GLY A 114 17.97 -1.60 23.32
N LEU A 115 18.85 -2.40 23.94
CA LEU A 115 19.04 -3.81 23.58
C LEU A 115 18.03 -4.71 24.30
N GLY A 116 17.89 -5.94 23.81
CA GLY A 116 17.05 -6.99 24.39
C GLY A 116 17.63 -8.38 24.15
N TRP A 117 16.85 -9.42 24.45
CA TRP A 117 17.22 -10.83 24.28
C TRP A 117 18.54 -11.19 24.95
N LYS A 118 18.79 -10.63 26.14
CA LYS A 118 20.02 -10.90 26.89
C LYS A 118 20.16 -12.39 27.13
N ASN A 119 21.21 -12.97 26.58
CA ASN A 119 21.50 -14.39 26.64
C ASN A 119 22.37 -14.71 27.86
N SER A 120 21.91 -15.64 28.69
CA SER A 120 22.60 -16.13 29.89
C SER A 120 23.28 -17.49 29.71
N PHE A 121 23.14 -18.12 28.54
CA PHE A 121 23.82 -19.36 28.21
C PHE A 121 25.31 -19.09 27.96
N GLY A 122 26.18 -19.80 28.67
CA GLY A 122 27.63 -19.65 28.52
C GLY A 122 28.10 -18.19 28.59
N LYS A 123 28.74 -17.70 27.53
CA LYS A 123 29.18 -16.31 27.38
C LYS A 123 28.07 -15.35 26.92
N GLY A 124 26.95 -15.88 26.46
CA GLY A 124 25.84 -15.12 25.89
C GLY A 124 26.06 -14.63 24.45
N ASN A 125 27.18 -14.97 23.82
CA ASN A 125 27.55 -14.57 22.46
C ASN A 125 28.52 -15.59 21.84
N ALA A 126 28.97 -15.34 20.61
CA ALA A 126 29.85 -16.20 19.85
C ALA A 126 29.31 -17.63 19.71
N ASP A 127 30.06 -18.64 20.16
CA ASP A 127 29.69 -20.07 20.17
C ASP A 127 28.42 -20.36 20.99
N ASP A 128 28.07 -19.47 21.93
CA ASP A 128 26.90 -19.59 22.80
C ASP A 128 25.71 -18.75 22.33
N THR A 129 25.75 -18.18 21.12
CA THR A 129 24.69 -17.29 20.61
C THR A 129 23.37 -18.04 20.42
N ILE A 130 22.27 -17.43 20.85
CA ILE A 130 20.90 -17.92 20.65
C ILE A 130 20.08 -16.80 19.99
N THR A 131 19.35 -17.12 18.93
CA THR A 131 18.45 -16.19 18.23
C THR A 131 17.17 -16.90 17.82
N SER A 132 17.19 -17.70 16.75
CA SER A 132 16.01 -18.42 16.26
C SER A 132 15.75 -19.73 17.02
N GLY A 133 16.78 -20.28 17.68
CA GLY A 133 16.75 -21.64 18.22
C GLY A 133 17.13 -22.71 17.17
N LEU A 134 17.32 -22.35 15.90
CA LEU A 134 17.92 -23.22 14.88
C LEU A 134 19.44 -23.02 14.89
N GLU A 135 20.22 -24.04 14.60
CA GLU A 135 21.69 -23.99 14.75
C GLU A 135 22.41 -24.59 13.54
N GLY A 136 23.41 -23.86 13.04
CA GLY A 136 24.29 -24.28 11.94
C GLY A 136 24.22 -23.37 10.71
N ALA A 137 25.10 -23.64 9.75
CA ALA A 137 25.22 -22.89 8.49
C ALA A 137 24.80 -23.76 7.30
N TRP A 138 24.37 -23.10 6.21
CA TRP A 138 23.93 -23.79 4.99
C TRP A 138 25.08 -24.18 4.07
N THR A 139 26.15 -23.39 4.04
CA THR A 139 27.24 -23.49 3.05
C THR A 139 28.59 -23.78 3.72
N ASN A 140 29.52 -24.34 2.94
CA ASN A 140 30.89 -24.61 3.42
C ASN A 140 31.72 -23.33 3.58
N ASP A 141 31.35 -22.26 2.87
CA ASP A 141 31.99 -20.94 2.92
C ASP A 141 30.95 -19.84 3.25
N PRO A 142 30.48 -19.74 4.51
CA PRO A 142 29.36 -18.86 4.89
C PRO A 142 29.56 -17.36 4.64
N THR A 143 30.79 -16.91 4.39
CA THR A 143 31.12 -15.50 4.18
C THR A 143 31.34 -15.15 2.70
N THR A 144 31.11 -16.09 1.79
CA THR A 144 31.46 -15.95 0.37
C THR A 144 30.26 -16.30 -0.52
N TRP A 145 29.94 -15.42 -1.48
CA TRP A 145 28.93 -15.73 -2.49
C TRP A 145 29.36 -16.98 -3.29
N SER A 146 28.50 -17.99 -3.31
CA SER A 146 28.76 -19.26 -3.98
C SER A 146 27.46 -19.98 -4.35
N GLN A 147 27.59 -21.09 -5.09
CA GLN A 147 26.52 -22.07 -5.31
C GLN A 147 26.32 -23.01 -4.12
N GLY A 148 27.05 -22.82 -3.01
CA GLY A 148 27.12 -23.76 -1.90
C GLY A 148 25.75 -24.13 -1.31
N PHE A 149 24.78 -23.22 -1.33
CA PHE A 149 23.41 -23.53 -0.90
C PHE A 149 22.78 -24.62 -1.79
N PHE A 150 22.79 -24.46 -3.11
CA PHE A 150 22.21 -25.44 -4.03
C PHE A 150 23.06 -26.70 -4.14
N ASP A 151 24.39 -26.58 -4.11
CA ASP A 151 25.33 -27.71 -4.06
C ASP A 151 24.96 -28.64 -2.90
N ASN A 152 24.76 -28.07 -1.70
CA ASN A 152 24.37 -28.85 -0.53
C ASN A 152 22.92 -29.34 -0.63
N LEU A 153 21.97 -28.48 -1.02
CA LEU A 153 20.54 -28.83 -1.10
C LEU A 153 20.31 -30.04 -2.02
N PHE A 154 20.96 -30.07 -3.19
CA PHE A 154 20.83 -31.14 -4.17
C PHE A 154 21.84 -32.28 -3.98
N GLY A 155 23.02 -32.01 -3.43
CA GLY A 155 24.10 -32.99 -3.25
C GLY A 155 23.89 -33.98 -2.11
N TYR A 156 23.00 -33.67 -1.16
CA TYR A 156 22.70 -34.54 -0.02
C TYR A 156 21.23 -34.95 0.05
N GLU A 157 21.00 -36.11 0.67
CA GLU A 157 19.70 -36.47 1.21
C GLU A 157 19.58 -36.01 2.66
N TRP A 158 18.41 -35.49 3.01
CA TRP A 158 18.19 -34.78 4.27
C TRP A 158 17.35 -35.61 5.23
N GLU A 159 17.75 -35.65 6.49
CA GLU A 159 16.97 -36.25 7.57
C GLU A 159 16.62 -35.25 8.67
N LEU A 160 15.41 -35.40 9.20
CA LEU A 160 14.90 -34.55 10.26
C LEU A 160 15.68 -34.80 11.54
N THR A 161 16.15 -33.72 12.15
CA THR A 161 16.85 -33.71 13.43
C THR A 161 16.35 -32.58 14.31
N LYS A 162 16.96 -32.40 15.48
CA LYS A 162 16.72 -31.25 16.35
C LYS A 162 18.01 -30.47 16.58
N SER A 163 17.89 -29.15 16.64
CA SER A 163 18.94 -28.26 17.11
C SER A 163 19.28 -28.53 18.58
N PRO A 164 20.39 -27.98 19.11
CA PRO A 164 20.65 -27.98 20.55
C PRO A 164 19.54 -27.33 21.38
N ALA A 165 18.84 -26.34 20.82
CA ALA A 165 17.66 -25.72 21.42
C ALA A 165 16.36 -26.54 21.29
N GLY A 166 16.39 -27.67 20.58
CA GLY A 166 15.24 -28.57 20.40
C GLY A 166 14.31 -28.23 19.23
N ALA A 167 14.65 -27.25 18.40
CA ALA A 167 13.90 -26.86 17.19
C ALA A 167 14.10 -27.87 16.06
N PHE A 168 13.09 -28.08 15.21
CA PHE A 168 13.19 -28.96 14.06
C PHE A 168 14.03 -28.37 12.93
N GLN A 169 15.06 -29.10 12.51
CA GLN A 169 15.90 -28.76 11.35
C GLN A 169 16.33 -30.03 10.62
N TRP A 170 17.09 -29.90 9.55
CA TRP A 170 17.51 -31.02 8.71
C TRP A 170 19.04 -31.12 8.62
N THR A 171 19.55 -32.34 8.68
CA THR A 171 20.99 -32.67 8.54
C THR A 171 21.19 -33.62 7.35
N PRO A 172 22.35 -33.60 6.68
CA PRO A 172 22.69 -34.57 5.64
C PRO A 172 22.77 -35.99 6.22
N ARG A 173 22.33 -36.98 5.45
CA ARG A 173 22.49 -38.41 5.78
C ARG A 173 23.91 -38.91 5.54
N GLU A 174 24.59 -38.32 4.58
CA GLU A 174 25.89 -38.73 4.12
C GLU A 174 27.00 -38.28 5.08
N LYS A 175 27.86 -39.21 5.49
CA LYS A 175 29.02 -38.90 6.36
C LYS A 175 30.03 -37.96 5.71
N SER A 176 30.05 -37.87 4.38
CA SER A 176 30.93 -36.95 3.65
C SER A 176 30.61 -35.47 3.91
N ALA A 177 29.41 -35.16 4.40
CA ALA A 177 29.04 -33.81 4.79
C ALA A 177 29.60 -33.41 6.17
N GLN A 178 30.11 -34.36 6.96
CA GLN A 178 30.64 -34.07 8.29
C GLN A 178 31.97 -33.33 8.18
N GLY A 179 32.04 -32.20 8.88
CA GLY A 179 33.24 -31.38 8.96
C GLY A 179 33.53 -30.53 7.72
N THR A 180 32.54 -30.35 6.83
CA THR A 180 32.69 -29.49 5.64
C THR A 180 32.46 -28.01 5.93
N VAL A 181 31.76 -27.71 7.02
CA VAL A 181 31.45 -26.33 7.44
C VAL A 181 32.40 -25.93 8.58
N PRO A 182 33.15 -24.83 8.46
CA PRO A 182 33.96 -24.33 9.56
C PRO A 182 33.08 -23.82 10.71
N ASP A 183 33.52 -24.01 11.95
CA ASP A 183 32.90 -23.33 13.09
C ASP A 183 33.12 -21.80 12.99
N ALA A 184 32.12 -21.03 13.44
CA ALA A 184 32.13 -19.58 13.31
C ALA A 184 33.16 -18.88 14.22
N HIS A 185 33.59 -19.53 15.31
CA HIS A 185 34.44 -18.91 16.33
C HIS A 185 35.61 -19.79 16.78
N ASP A 186 35.57 -21.09 16.55
CA ASP A 186 36.61 -22.05 16.95
C ASP A 186 37.23 -22.74 15.71
N PRO A 187 38.42 -22.31 15.25
CA PRO A 187 39.03 -22.85 14.04
C PRO A 187 39.44 -24.33 14.16
N SER A 188 39.38 -24.93 15.35
CA SER A 188 39.63 -26.35 15.57
C SER A 188 38.38 -27.22 15.37
N LYS A 189 37.20 -26.62 15.22
CA LYS A 189 35.92 -27.30 15.06
C LYS A 189 35.36 -27.15 13.66
N THR A 190 34.64 -28.17 13.24
CA THR A 190 33.89 -28.19 11.99
C THR A 190 32.57 -28.91 12.20
N HIS A 191 31.61 -28.64 11.32
CA HIS A 191 30.23 -29.09 11.40
C HIS A 191 29.78 -29.68 10.07
N ALA A 192 28.62 -30.33 10.08
CA ALA A 192 27.85 -30.57 8.87
C ALA A 192 26.99 -29.34 8.52
N PRO A 193 26.66 -29.13 7.24
CA PRO A 193 25.69 -28.11 6.86
C PRO A 193 24.29 -28.49 7.36
N ILE A 194 23.40 -27.51 7.46
CA ILE A 194 22.01 -27.70 7.86
C ILE A 194 21.06 -27.15 6.79
N MET A 195 19.81 -27.59 6.84
CA MET A 195 18.70 -26.99 6.08
C MET A 195 17.49 -26.83 6.98
N PHE A 196 16.68 -25.82 6.69
CA PHE A 196 15.36 -25.65 7.28
C PHE A 196 14.31 -26.47 6.55
N THR A 197 13.14 -26.63 7.19
CA THR A 197 11.96 -27.16 6.49
C THR A 197 11.59 -26.27 5.29
N THR A 198 11.75 -24.95 5.43
CA THR A 198 11.53 -23.97 4.36
C THR A 198 12.56 -24.05 3.24
N ASP A 199 13.79 -24.49 3.51
CA ASP A 199 14.80 -24.68 2.45
C ASP A 199 14.48 -25.94 1.64
N LEU A 200 14.12 -27.02 2.33
CA LEU A 200 13.66 -28.24 1.65
C LEU A 200 12.38 -28.01 0.84
N ALA A 201 11.56 -27.01 1.19
CA ALA A 201 10.41 -26.63 0.40
C ALA A 201 10.81 -26.27 -1.04
N LEU A 202 11.97 -25.64 -1.23
CA LEU A 202 12.50 -25.26 -2.55
C LEU A 202 12.87 -26.47 -3.41
N LYS A 203 13.27 -27.58 -2.78
CA LYS A 203 13.58 -28.87 -3.45
C LYS A 203 12.34 -29.74 -3.64
N LYS A 204 11.34 -29.65 -2.76
CA LYS A 204 10.20 -30.60 -2.71
C LYS A 204 8.95 -30.08 -3.43
N ASP A 205 8.68 -28.78 -3.42
CA ASP A 205 7.55 -28.21 -4.16
C ASP A 205 7.81 -28.28 -5.68
N PRO A 206 6.89 -28.83 -6.51
CA PRO A 206 7.16 -29.05 -7.92
C PRO A 206 7.47 -27.79 -8.75
N ALA A 207 6.96 -26.62 -8.36
CA ALA A 207 7.24 -25.38 -9.07
C ALA A 207 8.59 -24.79 -8.62
N TYR A 208 8.82 -24.72 -7.30
CA TYR A 208 10.12 -24.27 -6.79
C TYR A 208 11.27 -25.20 -7.18
N ALA A 209 11.04 -26.51 -7.23
CA ALA A 209 12.07 -27.49 -7.60
C ALA A 209 12.58 -27.27 -9.03
N LYS A 210 11.69 -26.88 -9.97
CA LYS A 210 12.08 -26.56 -11.34
C LYS A 210 12.98 -25.33 -11.39
N ILE A 211 12.62 -24.28 -10.66
CA ILE A 211 13.40 -23.04 -10.58
C ILE A 211 14.75 -23.29 -9.89
N SER A 212 14.72 -23.95 -8.73
CA SER A 212 15.90 -24.29 -7.95
C SER A 212 16.88 -25.15 -8.76
N LYS A 213 16.36 -26.14 -9.49
CA LYS A 213 17.20 -26.98 -10.36
C LYS A 213 17.79 -26.18 -11.52
N ARG A 214 17.03 -25.28 -12.14
CA ARG A 214 17.55 -24.38 -13.17
C ARG A 214 18.64 -23.47 -12.63
N PHE A 215 18.46 -22.87 -11.45
CA PHE A 215 19.48 -22.02 -10.81
C PHE A 215 20.73 -22.79 -10.40
N TYR A 216 20.57 -24.02 -9.92
CA TYR A 216 21.68 -24.93 -9.64
C TYR A 216 22.48 -25.26 -10.92
N GLU A 217 21.79 -25.55 -12.03
CA GLU A 217 22.42 -25.85 -13.32
C GLU A 217 22.98 -24.60 -14.04
N ASN A 218 22.48 -23.40 -13.70
CA ASN A 218 22.82 -22.13 -14.35
C ASN A 218 23.15 -21.03 -13.32
N PRO A 219 24.36 -21.02 -12.75
CA PRO A 219 24.75 -20.10 -11.68
C PRO A 219 24.60 -18.61 -12.00
N ASN A 220 24.81 -18.23 -13.26
CA ASN A 220 24.67 -16.85 -13.70
C ASN A 220 23.21 -16.37 -13.67
N GLU A 221 22.26 -17.25 -14.04
CA GLU A 221 20.82 -16.92 -13.96
C GLU A 221 20.39 -16.70 -12.51
N PHE A 222 20.89 -17.54 -11.59
CA PHE A 222 20.64 -17.37 -10.16
C PHE A 222 21.18 -16.03 -9.64
N GLN A 223 22.42 -15.69 -9.97
CA GLN A 223 23.03 -14.44 -9.54
C GLN A 223 22.26 -13.23 -10.06
N GLU A 224 21.83 -13.25 -11.32
CA GLU A 224 21.05 -12.16 -11.91
C GLU A 224 19.66 -12.05 -11.26
N ALA A 225 18.97 -13.17 -11.08
CA ALA A 225 17.66 -13.20 -10.44
C ALA A 225 17.73 -12.71 -8.98
N PHE A 226 18.73 -13.16 -8.22
CA PHE A 226 18.94 -12.71 -6.85
C PHE A 226 19.26 -11.22 -6.77
N ALA A 227 20.15 -10.69 -7.63
CA ALA A 227 20.47 -9.27 -7.66
C ALA A 227 19.23 -8.40 -7.94
N LYS A 228 18.41 -8.80 -8.92
CA LYS A 228 17.16 -8.10 -9.26
C LYS A 228 16.12 -8.20 -8.14
N ALA A 229 15.91 -9.39 -7.58
CA ALA A 229 14.95 -9.60 -6.50
C ALA A 229 15.36 -8.89 -5.21
N TRP A 230 16.66 -8.87 -4.88
CA TRP A 230 17.20 -8.11 -3.76
C TRP A 230 17.02 -6.60 -3.95
N PHE A 231 17.31 -6.09 -5.16
CA PHE A 231 17.06 -4.69 -5.49
C PHE A 231 15.58 -4.33 -5.33
N LYS A 232 14.67 -5.15 -5.86
CA LYS A 232 13.22 -4.98 -5.68
C LYS A 232 12.82 -5.03 -4.20
N LEU A 233 13.29 -6.03 -3.45
CA LEU A 233 12.95 -6.21 -2.03
C LEU A 233 13.21 -4.94 -1.22
N ILE A 234 14.39 -4.35 -1.40
CA ILE A 234 14.80 -3.20 -0.58
C ILE A 234 14.33 -1.85 -1.16
N HIS A 235 13.69 -1.80 -2.34
CA HIS A 235 13.22 -0.55 -2.98
C HIS A 235 11.72 -0.53 -3.35
N ARG A 236 10.98 -1.62 -3.18
CA ARG A 236 9.55 -1.74 -3.57
C ARG A 236 8.62 -0.74 -2.88
N ASP A 237 9.04 -0.19 -1.74
CA ASP A 237 8.31 0.81 -0.94
C ASP A 237 8.77 2.25 -1.20
N MET A 238 9.72 2.45 -2.11
CA MET A 238 10.24 3.77 -2.43
C MET A 238 9.42 4.52 -3.49
N GLY A 239 8.36 3.93 -4.05
CA GLY A 239 7.57 4.55 -5.11
C GLY A 239 8.36 4.83 -6.39
N PRO A 240 8.01 5.89 -7.14
CA PRO A 240 8.59 6.14 -8.47
C PRO A 240 10.07 6.50 -8.42
N VAL A 241 10.76 6.26 -9.54
CA VAL A 241 12.22 6.49 -9.70
C VAL A 241 12.64 7.94 -9.42
N SER A 242 11.74 8.92 -9.55
CA SER A 242 11.98 10.31 -9.17
C SER A 242 12.37 10.49 -7.68
N ARG A 243 12.08 9.50 -6.82
CA ARG A 243 12.50 9.50 -5.41
C ARG A 243 13.87 8.89 -5.15
N TYR A 244 14.50 8.29 -6.15
CA TYR A 244 15.75 7.56 -5.99
C TYR A 244 16.91 8.55 -6.08
N LEU A 245 17.84 8.49 -5.12
CA LEU A 245 18.93 9.45 -4.98
C LEU A 245 20.27 8.72 -4.93
N GLY A 246 21.30 9.32 -5.53
CA GLY A 246 22.68 8.84 -5.48
C GLY A 246 23.20 8.35 -6.83
N PRO A 247 24.52 8.11 -6.95
CA PRO A 247 25.17 7.74 -8.20
C PRO A 247 24.90 6.29 -8.63
N ASP A 248 24.47 5.42 -7.71
CA ASP A 248 24.28 3.99 -7.95
C ASP A 248 22.85 3.60 -8.34
N VAL A 249 21.99 4.60 -8.63
CA VAL A 249 20.63 4.34 -9.13
C VAL A 249 20.74 3.69 -10.51
N PRO A 250 20.17 2.49 -10.73
CA PRO A 250 20.22 1.84 -12.04
C PRO A 250 19.55 2.70 -13.10
N GLN A 251 20.17 2.80 -14.28
CA GLN A 251 19.55 3.47 -15.44
C GLN A 251 18.34 2.70 -15.95
N GLN A 252 18.33 1.37 -15.79
CA GLN A 252 17.18 0.53 -16.10
C GLN A 252 16.05 0.81 -15.11
N GLN A 253 14.87 1.15 -15.63
CA GLN A 253 13.64 1.15 -14.87
C GLN A 253 12.97 -0.22 -14.96
N PHE A 254 12.34 -0.64 -13.87
CA PHE A 254 11.65 -1.91 -13.75
C PHE A 254 10.14 -1.69 -13.74
N LEU A 255 9.39 -2.67 -14.25
CA LEU A 255 7.94 -2.58 -14.36
C LEU A 255 7.25 -2.36 -12.99
N TRP A 256 7.77 -2.99 -11.93
CA TRP A 256 7.24 -2.84 -10.56
C TRP A 256 7.43 -1.44 -9.96
N GLN A 257 8.21 -0.56 -10.60
CA GLN A 257 8.36 0.84 -10.18
C GLN A 257 7.24 1.74 -10.74
N ASP A 258 6.25 1.17 -11.43
CA ASP A 258 5.15 1.86 -12.09
C ASP A 258 5.65 3.06 -12.92
N PRO A 259 6.59 2.84 -13.87
CA PRO A 259 7.39 3.91 -14.48
C PRO A 259 6.52 4.96 -15.18
N ILE A 260 7.01 6.21 -15.20
CA ILE A 260 6.38 7.35 -15.86
C ILE A 260 7.32 7.81 -16.99
N PRO A 261 6.84 8.00 -18.23
CA PRO A 261 7.69 8.46 -19.31
C PRO A 261 8.19 9.88 -19.05
N ALA A 262 9.41 10.19 -19.49
CA ALA A 262 9.96 11.53 -19.38
C ALA A 262 9.16 12.52 -20.24
N VAL A 263 8.92 13.72 -19.72
CA VAL A 263 8.35 14.83 -20.49
C VAL A 263 9.45 15.41 -21.40
N ASN A 264 9.18 15.45 -22.70
CA ASN A 264 10.14 15.89 -23.74
C ASN A 264 9.60 17.03 -24.61
N HIS A 265 8.60 17.76 -24.13
CA HIS A 265 7.99 18.92 -24.76
C HIS A 265 7.91 20.09 -23.78
N GLU A 266 7.64 21.29 -24.27
CA GLU A 266 7.39 22.44 -23.38
C GLU A 266 6.05 22.26 -22.65
N LEU A 267 5.99 22.67 -21.39
CA LEU A 267 4.78 22.60 -20.58
C LEU A 267 3.88 23.80 -20.85
N VAL A 268 2.58 23.60 -20.67
CA VAL A 268 1.57 24.68 -20.67
C VAL A 268 1.86 25.73 -19.58
N ASP A 269 1.59 27.00 -19.89
CA ASP A 269 1.67 28.10 -18.91
C ASP A 269 0.28 28.49 -18.36
N GLU A 270 0.23 29.54 -17.53
CA GLU A 270 -1.01 30.01 -16.90
C GLU A 270 -2.11 30.40 -17.90
N GLN A 271 -1.75 30.98 -19.05
CA GLN A 271 -2.73 31.37 -20.07
C GLN A 271 -3.30 30.15 -20.77
N ASP A 272 -2.43 29.18 -21.08
CA ASP A 272 -2.82 27.90 -21.65
C ASP A 272 -3.73 27.10 -20.68
N VAL A 273 -3.39 27.10 -19.39
CA VAL A 273 -4.19 26.49 -18.31
C VAL A 273 -5.57 27.11 -18.22
N ALA A 274 -5.67 28.45 -18.22
CA ALA A 274 -6.97 29.14 -18.19
C ALA A 274 -7.83 28.81 -19.42
N ARG A 275 -7.22 28.75 -20.61
CA ARG A 275 -7.91 28.36 -21.85
C ARG A 275 -8.43 26.92 -21.78
N LEU A 276 -7.60 25.99 -21.30
CA LEU A 276 -7.98 24.58 -21.15
C LEU A 276 -9.14 24.41 -20.18
N LYS A 277 -9.12 25.07 -19.01
CA LYS A 277 -10.25 25.03 -18.06
C LYS A 277 -11.56 25.49 -18.71
N HIS A 278 -11.51 26.58 -19.47
CA HIS A 278 -12.68 27.06 -20.21
C HIS A 278 -13.16 26.04 -21.26
N GLN A 279 -12.25 25.43 -22.02
CA GLN A 279 -12.61 24.39 -23.00
C GLN A 279 -13.24 23.16 -22.34
N ILE A 280 -12.70 22.73 -21.19
CA ILE A 280 -13.25 21.60 -20.43
C ILE A 280 -14.66 21.92 -19.92
N LEU A 281 -14.88 23.08 -19.30
CA LEU A 281 -16.22 23.48 -18.83
C LEU A 281 -17.22 23.65 -19.98
N ALA A 282 -16.76 24.08 -21.16
CA ALA A 282 -17.60 24.20 -22.35
C ALA A 282 -17.91 22.85 -23.03
N SER A 283 -17.27 21.75 -22.63
CA SER A 283 -17.45 20.44 -23.25
C SER A 283 -18.79 19.76 -22.94
N GLY A 284 -19.53 20.27 -21.96
CA GLY A 284 -20.81 19.72 -21.51
C GLY A 284 -20.71 18.61 -20.45
N LEU A 285 -19.50 18.30 -19.97
CA LEU A 285 -19.30 17.48 -18.78
C LEU A 285 -19.81 18.21 -17.53
N SER A 286 -20.47 17.48 -16.62
CA SER A 286 -20.94 18.03 -15.36
C SER A 286 -19.79 18.30 -14.38
N ILE A 287 -20.04 19.08 -13.31
CA ILE A 287 -19.04 19.25 -12.25
C ILE A 287 -18.77 17.89 -11.59
N SER A 288 -19.82 17.10 -11.33
CA SER A 288 -19.71 15.75 -10.78
C SER A 288 -18.81 14.86 -11.64
N ASP A 289 -18.97 14.85 -12.97
CA ASP A 289 -18.13 14.04 -13.87
C ASP A 289 -16.65 14.42 -13.78
N LEU A 290 -16.37 15.72 -13.79
CA LEU A 290 -15.01 16.26 -13.76
C LEU A 290 -14.32 15.96 -12.43
N VAL A 291 -15.01 16.21 -11.31
CA VAL A 291 -14.49 15.99 -9.96
C VAL A 291 -14.35 14.49 -9.68
N SER A 292 -15.34 13.67 -10.03
CA SER A 292 -15.29 12.21 -9.81
C SER A 292 -14.16 11.55 -10.60
N THR A 293 -13.92 11.98 -11.84
CA THR A 293 -12.84 11.44 -12.68
C THR A 293 -11.45 11.85 -12.15
N ALA A 294 -11.29 13.11 -11.73
CA ALA A 294 -10.04 13.57 -11.12
C ALA A 294 -9.77 12.86 -9.79
N TRP A 295 -10.79 12.70 -8.95
CA TRP A 295 -10.72 11.94 -7.71
C TRP A 295 -10.33 10.49 -7.96
N ALA A 296 -11.04 9.78 -8.85
CA ALA A 296 -10.76 8.39 -9.18
C ALA A 296 -9.31 8.17 -9.65
N SER A 297 -8.74 9.16 -10.37
CA SER A 297 -7.36 9.12 -10.84
C SER A 297 -6.37 9.30 -9.68
N ALA A 298 -6.52 10.39 -8.90
CA ALA A 298 -5.58 10.75 -7.85
C ALA A 298 -5.68 9.87 -6.59
N ALA A 299 -6.88 9.43 -6.22
CA ALA A 299 -7.12 8.72 -4.97
C ALA A 299 -6.46 7.35 -4.94
N THR A 300 -6.02 6.78 -6.06
CA THR A 300 -5.25 5.52 -6.05
C THR A 300 -3.93 5.62 -5.27
N PHE A 301 -3.45 6.84 -5.01
CA PHE A 301 -2.26 7.07 -4.21
C PHE A 301 -2.36 6.45 -2.81
N ARG A 302 -1.24 5.91 -2.33
CA ARG A 302 -1.04 5.58 -0.92
C ARG A 302 0.36 5.94 -0.44
N GLY A 303 0.45 6.66 0.67
CA GLY A 303 1.70 7.10 1.28
C GLY A 303 2.52 5.99 1.92
N SER A 304 1.97 4.78 2.05
CA SER A 304 2.64 3.61 2.64
C SER A 304 3.81 3.10 1.78
N ASP A 305 3.65 3.11 0.45
CA ASP A 305 4.68 2.67 -0.52
C ASP A 305 4.83 3.65 -1.70
N MET A 306 4.12 4.79 -1.64
CA MET A 306 4.16 5.87 -2.62
C MET A 306 3.73 5.44 -4.03
N ARG A 307 2.90 4.40 -4.14
CA ARG A 307 2.28 3.95 -5.40
C ARG A 307 0.94 4.65 -5.65
N GLY A 308 0.48 4.58 -6.90
CA GLY A 308 -0.76 5.21 -7.36
C GLY A 308 -0.62 6.71 -7.59
N GLY A 309 -1.76 7.39 -7.76
CA GLY A 309 -1.84 8.81 -8.09
C GLY A 309 -2.24 9.07 -9.54
N ALA A 310 -2.42 10.34 -9.88
CA ALA A 310 -2.94 10.78 -11.18
C ALA A 310 -1.88 10.81 -12.29
N ASN A 311 -0.60 10.86 -11.95
CA ASN A 311 0.51 10.84 -12.90
C ASN A 311 0.57 9.48 -13.60
N GLY A 312 0.73 9.51 -14.92
CA GLY A 312 0.61 8.33 -15.78
C GLY A 312 -0.76 8.18 -16.44
N ALA A 313 -1.80 8.89 -15.96
CA ALA A 313 -3.19 8.70 -16.40
C ALA A 313 -3.59 7.22 -16.45
N ARG A 314 -3.14 6.42 -15.46
CA ARG A 314 -3.39 4.97 -15.42
C ARG A 314 -4.87 4.62 -15.27
N ILE A 315 -5.70 5.58 -14.86
CA ILE A 315 -7.17 5.45 -14.87
C ILE A 315 -7.74 5.04 -16.23
N ARG A 316 -7.09 5.39 -17.35
CA ARG A 316 -7.52 4.99 -18.70
C ARG A 316 -7.04 3.60 -19.14
N LEU A 317 -6.20 2.95 -18.33
CA LEU A 317 -5.52 1.69 -18.63
C LEU A 317 -6.13 0.55 -17.81
N ALA A 318 -5.90 -0.69 -18.24
CA ALA A 318 -6.22 -1.84 -17.41
C ALA A 318 -5.25 -1.92 -16.21
N PRO A 319 -5.75 -2.25 -15.00
CA PRO A 319 -7.14 -2.62 -14.69
C PRO A 319 -8.05 -1.45 -14.29
N GLN A 320 -7.52 -0.25 -14.04
CA GLN A 320 -8.26 0.84 -13.40
C GLN A 320 -9.52 1.29 -14.14
N LYS A 321 -9.48 1.25 -15.48
CA LYS A 321 -10.62 1.61 -16.33
C LYS A 321 -11.82 0.68 -16.17
N ASP A 322 -11.59 -0.52 -15.64
CA ASP A 322 -12.60 -1.59 -15.50
C ASP A 322 -13.03 -1.80 -14.03
N TRP A 323 -12.47 -1.04 -13.08
CA TRP A 323 -12.86 -1.13 -11.68
C TRP A 323 -14.30 -0.66 -11.46
N GLU A 324 -15.06 -1.42 -10.68
CA GLU A 324 -16.45 -1.12 -10.36
C GLU A 324 -16.58 0.30 -9.80
N VAL A 325 -15.78 0.64 -8.80
CA VAL A 325 -15.79 1.95 -8.13
C VAL A 325 -15.56 3.13 -9.07
N ASN A 326 -14.97 2.90 -10.25
CA ASN A 326 -14.69 3.92 -11.25
C ASN A 326 -15.79 4.05 -12.31
N GLU A 327 -16.89 3.31 -12.20
CA GLU A 327 -18.07 3.40 -13.09
C GLU A 327 -17.67 3.35 -14.59
N PRO A 328 -17.16 2.20 -15.09
CA PRO A 328 -16.43 2.12 -16.37
C PRO A 328 -17.12 2.78 -17.56
N ASP A 329 -18.45 2.65 -17.67
CA ASP A 329 -19.23 3.26 -18.76
C ASP A 329 -19.32 4.79 -18.65
N LYS A 330 -19.41 5.33 -17.43
CA LYS A 330 -19.39 6.79 -17.16
C LYS A 330 -17.98 7.32 -17.39
N LEU A 331 -16.98 6.67 -16.80
CA LEU A 331 -15.57 7.03 -16.96
C LEU A 331 -15.13 7.05 -18.42
N ALA A 332 -15.49 6.04 -19.22
CA ALA A 332 -15.13 5.98 -20.63
C ALA A 332 -15.65 7.20 -21.42
N LYS A 333 -16.88 7.65 -21.14
CA LYS A 333 -17.46 8.84 -21.78
C LYS A 333 -16.68 10.10 -21.39
N VAL A 334 -16.39 10.28 -20.10
CA VAL A 334 -15.63 11.45 -19.61
C VAL A 334 -14.22 11.47 -20.19
N LEU A 335 -13.52 10.33 -20.16
CA LEU A 335 -12.16 10.22 -20.72
C LEU A 335 -12.13 10.47 -22.23
N ASN A 336 -13.14 10.03 -22.99
CA ASN A 336 -13.20 10.32 -24.43
C ASN A 336 -13.31 11.83 -24.68
N THR A 337 -14.19 12.53 -23.95
CA THR A 337 -14.34 13.99 -24.07
C THR A 337 -13.07 14.73 -23.66
N LEU A 338 -12.46 14.36 -22.53
CA LEU A 338 -11.21 14.97 -22.08
C LEU A 338 -10.04 14.68 -23.03
N SER A 339 -10.00 13.49 -23.64
CA SER A 339 -9.02 13.16 -24.68
C SER A 339 -9.21 14.04 -25.92
N GLN A 340 -10.46 14.31 -26.35
CA GLN A 340 -10.69 15.22 -27.46
C GLN A 340 -10.19 16.65 -27.15
N VAL A 341 -10.43 17.15 -25.93
CA VAL A 341 -9.91 18.46 -25.50
C VAL A 341 -8.38 18.49 -25.54
N GLN A 342 -7.73 17.42 -25.06
CA GLN A 342 -6.28 17.28 -25.12
C GLN A 342 -5.77 17.28 -26.57
N GLU A 343 -6.37 16.47 -27.43
CA GLU A 343 -6.00 16.33 -28.84
C GLU A 343 -6.19 17.65 -29.61
N ASP A 344 -7.33 18.31 -29.43
CA ASP A 344 -7.63 19.60 -30.06
C ASP A 344 -6.65 20.69 -29.61
N PHE A 345 -6.35 20.75 -28.30
CA PHE A 345 -5.35 21.67 -27.77
C PHE A 345 -3.99 21.39 -28.43
N ASN A 346 -3.50 20.15 -28.36
CA ASN A 346 -2.18 19.76 -28.86
C ASN A 346 -2.05 19.98 -30.38
N ALA A 347 -3.08 19.64 -31.17
CA ALA A 347 -3.11 19.86 -32.61
C ALA A 347 -3.11 21.34 -33.01
N SER A 348 -3.61 22.22 -32.13
CA SER A 348 -3.59 23.68 -32.36
C SER A 348 -2.24 24.34 -32.09
N ARG A 349 -1.28 23.63 -31.48
CA ARG A 349 0.03 24.18 -31.09
C ARG A 349 1.04 24.10 -32.22
N SER A 350 1.78 25.19 -32.39
CA SER A 350 2.94 25.27 -33.30
C SER A 350 4.23 25.69 -32.58
N ASP A 351 4.15 25.94 -31.27
CA ASP A 351 5.24 26.46 -30.44
C ASP A 351 5.88 25.38 -29.54
N GLY A 352 5.56 24.11 -29.77
CA GLY A 352 6.18 22.98 -29.06
C GLY A 352 5.61 22.70 -27.66
N LYS A 353 4.66 23.52 -27.17
CA LYS A 353 3.93 23.19 -25.94
C LYS A 353 2.90 22.11 -26.19
N LEU A 354 2.78 21.17 -25.25
CA LEU A 354 1.74 20.14 -25.25
C LEU A 354 1.21 19.92 -23.83
N VAL A 355 0.05 19.28 -23.72
CA VAL A 355 -0.54 18.83 -22.45
C VAL A 355 -0.82 17.33 -22.47
N SER A 356 -0.54 16.65 -21.37
CA SER A 356 -0.86 15.23 -21.17
C SER A 356 -2.32 15.04 -20.75
N LEU A 357 -2.87 13.84 -20.98
CA LEU A 357 -4.20 13.51 -20.52
C LEU A 357 -4.24 13.45 -18.99
N ALA A 358 -3.16 13.01 -18.35
CA ALA A 358 -3.00 13.05 -16.90
C ALA A 358 -3.20 14.46 -16.33
N ASP A 359 -2.61 15.47 -16.97
CA ASP A 359 -2.81 16.86 -16.58
C ASP A 359 -4.21 17.38 -16.93
N VAL A 360 -4.78 17.02 -18.08
CA VAL A 360 -6.16 17.41 -18.45
C VAL A 360 -7.20 16.85 -17.49
N ILE A 361 -7.05 15.61 -17.01
CA ILE A 361 -7.94 15.00 -16.00
C ILE A 361 -7.92 15.81 -14.70
N VAL A 362 -6.73 16.08 -14.16
CA VAL A 362 -6.58 16.86 -12.92
C VAL A 362 -7.10 18.30 -13.12
N LEU A 363 -6.78 18.90 -14.26
CA LEU A 363 -7.21 20.26 -14.59
C LEU A 363 -8.73 20.36 -14.73
N GLY A 364 -9.39 19.33 -15.26
CA GLY A 364 -10.84 19.23 -15.31
C GLY A 364 -11.45 19.22 -13.91
N GLY A 365 -10.89 18.43 -12.99
CA GLY A 365 -11.28 18.45 -11.59
C GLY A 365 -11.10 19.84 -10.94
N CYS A 366 -9.96 20.50 -11.17
CA CYS A 366 -9.75 21.89 -10.72
C CYS A 366 -10.82 22.83 -11.25
N ALA A 367 -11.15 22.76 -12.55
CA ALA A 367 -12.17 23.60 -13.17
C ALA A 367 -13.58 23.33 -12.59
N GLY A 368 -13.90 22.05 -12.33
CA GLY A 368 -15.16 21.67 -11.68
C GLY A 368 -15.29 22.25 -10.27
N VAL A 369 -14.23 22.17 -9.46
CA VAL A 369 -14.21 22.77 -8.11
C VAL A 369 -14.31 24.29 -8.15
N GLU A 370 -13.59 24.97 -9.05
CA GLU A 370 -13.70 26.42 -9.24
C GLU A 370 -15.12 26.84 -9.65
N GLN A 371 -15.74 26.09 -10.56
CA GLN A 371 -17.12 26.36 -10.98
C GLN A 371 -18.14 26.10 -9.86
N ALA A 372 -17.95 25.06 -9.04
CA ALA A 372 -18.80 24.80 -7.89
C ALA A 372 -18.69 25.88 -6.80
N ALA A 373 -17.48 26.38 -6.54
CA ALA A 373 -17.27 27.53 -5.65
C ALA A 373 -17.93 28.80 -6.22
N LYS A 374 -17.83 29.03 -7.53
CA LYS A 374 -18.50 30.15 -8.20
C LYS A 374 -20.02 30.05 -8.12
N ASN A 375 -20.59 28.84 -8.23
CA ASN A 375 -22.02 28.61 -8.02
C ASN A 375 -22.45 29.02 -6.60
N ALA A 376 -21.57 28.86 -5.61
CA ALA A 376 -21.78 29.27 -4.21
C ALA A 376 -21.47 30.76 -3.97
N GLY A 377 -21.12 31.53 -5.01
CA GLY A 377 -20.80 32.95 -4.90
C GLY A 377 -19.35 33.26 -4.49
N HIS A 378 -18.45 32.26 -4.50
CA HIS A 378 -17.04 32.42 -4.16
C HIS A 378 -16.16 32.42 -5.42
N GLU A 379 -15.41 33.51 -5.64
CA GLU A 379 -14.37 33.54 -6.67
C GLU A 379 -13.05 33.00 -6.09
N ILE A 380 -12.69 31.78 -6.47
CA ILE A 380 -11.44 31.12 -6.05
C ILE A 380 -10.73 30.53 -7.24
N SER A 381 -9.39 30.40 -7.15
CA SER A 381 -8.62 29.58 -8.07
C SER A 381 -8.01 28.39 -7.33
N VAL A 382 -8.16 27.22 -7.94
CA VAL A 382 -7.53 25.97 -7.50
C VAL A 382 -6.13 25.92 -8.11
N PRO A 383 -5.07 25.82 -7.28
CA PRO A 383 -3.71 25.68 -7.78
C PRO A 383 -3.56 24.47 -8.70
N PHE A 384 -2.74 24.63 -9.75
CA PHE A 384 -2.45 23.58 -10.71
C PHE A 384 -0.99 23.65 -11.13
N SER A 385 -0.32 22.50 -11.12
CA SER A 385 1.06 22.36 -11.62
C SER A 385 1.07 21.35 -12.77
N PRO A 386 1.43 21.76 -14.01
CA PRO A 386 1.58 20.82 -15.12
C PRO A 386 2.84 19.96 -14.95
N GLY A 387 3.00 18.96 -15.82
CA GLY A 387 4.18 18.09 -15.88
C GLY A 387 3.88 16.62 -15.60
N ARG A 388 2.62 16.22 -15.42
CA ARG A 388 2.28 14.80 -15.44
C ARG A 388 2.46 14.28 -16.87
N ALA A 389 2.77 12.99 -17.00
CA ALA A 389 2.92 12.33 -18.28
C ALA A 389 1.95 11.14 -18.41
N ASP A 390 1.76 10.65 -19.63
CA ASP A 390 0.83 9.56 -19.93
C ASP A 390 1.59 8.23 -20.06
N ALA A 391 1.46 7.35 -19.06
CA ALA A 391 2.04 6.00 -19.10
C ALA A 391 1.32 5.13 -20.14
N THR A 392 1.98 4.08 -20.63
CA THR A 392 1.37 3.11 -21.56
C THR A 392 0.96 1.83 -20.84
N GLN A 393 0.17 0.98 -21.52
CA GLN A 393 -0.19 -0.33 -20.97
C GLN A 393 1.04 -1.22 -20.75
N GLN A 394 2.06 -1.13 -21.60
CA GLN A 394 3.32 -1.88 -21.47
C GLN A 394 4.15 -1.43 -20.25
N MET A 395 3.90 -0.23 -19.74
CA MET A 395 4.52 0.33 -18.54
C MET A 395 3.68 0.05 -17.27
N THR A 396 2.68 -0.83 -17.36
CA THR A 396 1.72 -1.08 -16.29
C THR A 396 1.57 -2.59 -16.07
N ASP A 397 2.04 -3.05 -14.91
CA ASP A 397 1.81 -4.42 -14.41
C ASP A 397 0.37 -4.50 -13.85
N VAL A 398 -0.49 -5.24 -14.54
CA VAL A 398 -1.93 -5.27 -14.26
C VAL A 398 -2.20 -5.89 -12.89
N GLU A 399 -1.52 -6.99 -12.59
CA GLU A 399 -1.62 -7.73 -11.33
C GLU A 399 -1.11 -6.87 -10.16
N SER A 400 0.01 -6.17 -10.36
CA SER A 400 0.57 -5.26 -9.36
C SER A 400 -0.33 -4.04 -9.11
N VAL A 401 -0.95 -3.48 -10.14
CA VAL A 401 -1.86 -2.32 -9.99
C VAL A 401 -3.21 -2.71 -9.41
N ALA A 402 -3.66 -3.96 -9.57
CA ALA A 402 -4.93 -4.44 -9.02
C ALA A 402 -5.02 -4.30 -7.48
N VAL A 403 -3.89 -4.34 -6.76
CA VAL A 403 -3.88 -4.14 -5.29
C VAL A 403 -4.20 -2.70 -4.86
N LEU A 404 -4.22 -1.76 -5.81
CA LEU A 404 -4.61 -0.36 -5.59
C LEU A 404 -6.12 -0.14 -5.76
N GLU A 405 -6.88 -1.15 -6.19
CA GLU A 405 -8.33 -1.05 -6.34
C GLU A 405 -8.99 -0.72 -4.99
N PRO A 406 -9.66 0.43 -4.86
CA PRO A 406 -10.38 0.76 -3.65
C PRO A 406 -11.59 -0.18 -3.51
N ARG A 407 -11.52 -1.13 -2.58
CA ARG A 407 -12.68 -1.97 -2.21
C ARG A 407 -13.73 -1.20 -1.41
N TYR A 408 -13.34 -0.04 -0.89
CA TYR A 408 -14.14 0.93 -0.17
C TYR A 408 -13.59 2.32 -0.47
N ASP A 409 -14.48 3.30 -0.62
CA ASP A 409 -14.10 4.69 -0.80
C ASP A 409 -15.18 5.58 -0.19
N GLY A 410 -15.04 5.88 1.10
CA GLY A 410 -16.01 6.69 1.83
C GLY A 410 -16.18 8.11 1.26
N PHE A 411 -15.17 8.63 0.56
CA PHE A 411 -15.26 9.93 -0.11
C PHE A 411 -16.24 9.89 -1.30
N ARG A 412 -16.39 8.74 -1.97
CA ARG A 412 -17.45 8.48 -2.97
C ARG A 412 -18.66 7.74 -2.41
N ASN A 413 -18.76 7.60 -1.08
CA ASN A 413 -19.77 6.78 -0.40
C ASN A 413 -19.88 5.33 -0.94
N TYR A 414 -18.77 4.78 -1.42
CA TYR A 414 -18.70 3.45 -1.99
C TYR A 414 -18.27 2.42 -0.95
N LEU A 415 -19.02 1.34 -0.86
CA LEU A 415 -18.70 0.19 -0.02
C LEU A 415 -18.89 -1.10 -0.84
N GLY A 416 -17.78 -1.67 -1.31
CA GLY A 416 -17.78 -2.95 -2.00
C GLY A 416 -18.06 -4.12 -1.06
N THR A 417 -17.84 -5.35 -1.55
CA THR A 417 -18.07 -6.57 -0.77
C THR A 417 -16.83 -7.01 0.02
N GLY A 418 -17.04 -7.82 1.07
CA GLY A 418 -15.97 -8.54 1.77
C GLY A 418 -15.02 -7.68 2.60
N TYR A 419 -15.55 -6.64 3.26
CA TYR A 419 -14.88 -5.88 4.30
C TYR A 419 -15.06 -6.55 5.68
N ASP A 420 -14.17 -6.25 6.62
CA ASP A 420 -14.04 -6.93 7.92
C ASP A 420 -14.28 -6.01 9.13
N ARG A 421 -14.53 -4.73 8.89
CA ARG A 421 -14.74 -3.70 9.92
C ARG A 421 -15.74 -2.63 9.47
N PRO A 422 -16.31 -1.84 10.40
CA PRO A 422 -17.27 -0.79 10.07
C PRO A 422 -16.72 0.23 9.05
N ALA A 423 -17.58 0.74 8.18
CA ALA A 423 -17.19 1.61 7.06
C ALA A 423 -16.48 2.90 7.50
N GLU A 424 -16.77 3.43 8.68
CA GLU A 424 -16.07 4.59 9.24
C GLU A 424 -14.60 4.30 9.62
N GLN A 425 -14.26 3.05 9.95
CA GLN A 425 -12.86 2.66 10.16
C GLN A 425 -12.13 2.50 8.83
N LEU A 426 -12.82 2.04 7.79
CA LEU A 426 -12.31 1.94 6.44
C LEU A 426 -12.06 3.34 5.83
N LEU A 427 -12.92 4.32 6.13
CA LEU A 427 -12.69 5.72 5.79
C LEU A 427 -11.39 6.24 6.43
N LEU A 428 -11.17 5.97 7.72
CA LEU A 428 -9.97 6.41 8.43
C LEU A 428 -8.70 5.78 7.85
N ASP A 429 -8.73 4.46 7.61
CA ASP A 429 -7.67 3.71 6.92
C ASP A 429 -7.35 4.34 5.55
N ARG A 430 -8.38 4.67 4.78
CA ARG A 430 -8.23 5.35 3.48
C ARG A 430 -7.63 6.75 3.60
N ALA A 431 -8.08 7.53 4.57
CA ALA A 431 -7.57 8.87 4.84
C ALA A 431 -6.09 8.84 5.24
N GLN A 432 -5.68 7.84 6.03
CA GLN A 432 -4.29 7.62 6.41
C GLN A 432 -3.41 7.35 5.19
N LEU A 433 -3.85 6.48 4.27
CA LEU A 433 -3.14 6.22 3.02
C LEU A 433 -3.01 7.48 2.16
N LEU A 434 -4.01 8.36 2.16
CA LEU A 434 -3.97 9.65 1.48
C LEU A 434 -3.23 10.75 2.26
N THR A 435 -2.60 10.41 3.39
CA THR A 435 -1.83 11.32 4.26
C THR A 435 -2.67 12.47 4.83
N LEU A 436 -3.98 12.25 4.99
CA LEU A 436 -4.92 13.26 5.45
C LEU A 436 -4.97 13.30 6.98
N THR A 437 -5.04 14.52 7.51
CA THR A 437 -5.41 14.78 8.89
C THR A 437 -6.92 14.65 9.08
N ALA A 438 -7.39 14.54 10.33
CA ALA A 438 -8.82 14.49 10.60
C ALA A 438 -9.60 15.73 10.08
N PRO A 439 -9.09 16.98 10.21
CA PRO A 439 -9.72 18.14 9.58
C PRO A 439 -9.77 18.05 8.05
N GLU A 440 -8.67 17.68 7.39
CA GLU A 440 -8.62 17.51 5.93
C GLU A 440 -9.60 16.45 5.44
N MET A 441 -9.67 15.29 6.10
CA MET A 441 -10.64 14.24 5.81
C MET A 441 -12.08 14.76 5.95
N THR A 442 -12.36 15.53 7.00
CA THR A 442 -13.68 16.08 7.29
C THR A 442 -14.13 17.05 6.19
N VAL A 443 -13.29 18.03 5.87
CA VAL A 443 -13.57 19.03 4.83
C VAL A 443 -13.75 18.38 3.47
N LEU A 444 -12.82 17.49 3.11
CA LEU A 444 -12.85 16.79 1.83
C LEU A 444 -14.14 15.99 1.66
N LEU A 445 -14.54 15.19 2.67
CA LEU A 445 -15.77 14.42 2.60
C LEU A 445 -17.01 15.31 2.49
N GLY A 446 -17.09 16.36 3.32
CA GLY A 446 -18.21 17.30 3.29
C GLY A 446 -18.38 17.97 1.92
N GLY A 447 -17.28 18.43 1.31
CA GLY A 447 -17.32 19.02 -0.03
C GLY A 447 -17.60 18.02 -1.14
N MET A 448 -17.03 16.81 -1.08
CA MET A 448 -17.33 15.74 -2.05
C MET A 448 -18.84 15.42 -2.09
N ARG A 449 -19.54 15.44 -0.94
CA ARG A 449 -21.00 15.30 -0.91
C ARG A 449 -21.74 16.42 -1.64
N MET A 450 -21.25 17.66 -1.56
CA MET A 450 -21.87 18.79 -2.27
C MET A 450 -21.62 18.75 -3.77
N LEU A 451 -20.50 18.16 -4.20
CA LEU A 451 -20.11 18.04 -5.60
C LEU A 451 -20.77 16.85 -6.32
N GLY A 452 -21.62 16.09 -5.63
CA GLY A 452 -22.37 14.98 -6.24
C GLY A 452 -21.49 13.85 -6.74
N THR A 453 -20.37 13.57 -6.07
CA THR A 453 -19.36 12.59 -6.51
C THR A 453 -19.59 11.18 -5.96
N ASN A 454 -20.80 10.89 -5.48
CA ASN A 454 -21.09 9.58 -4.94
C ASN A 454 -21.14 8.54 -6.06
N PHE A 455 -20.66 7.33 -5.77
CA PHE A 455 -20.81 6.17 -6.65
C PHE A 455 -22.30 5.90 -6.94
N ASP A 456 -22.61 5.55 -8.20
CA ASP A 456 -23.97 5.26 -8.71
C ASP A 456 -24.95 6.42 -8.50
N ASP A 457 -24.42 7.64 -8.49
CA ASP A 457 -25.15 8.91 -8.28
C ASP A 457 -26.07 8.88 -7.03
N THR A 458 -25.70 8.08 -6.02
CA THR A 458 -26.51 7.89 -4.81
C THR A 458 -26.65 9.18 -4.00
N GLN A 459 -27.80 9.37 -3.36
CA GLN A 459 -28.10 10.58 -2.58
C GLN A 459 -27.69 10.49 -1.10
N HIS A 460 -26.96 9.44 -0.73
CA HIS A 460 -26.52 9.23 0.65
C HIS A 460 -25.50 10.31 1.06
N GLY A 461 -25.80 11.05 2.12
CA GLY A 461 -24.92 12.12 2.60
C GLY A 461 -25.02 13.43 1.82
N VAL A 462 -25.77 13.49 0.71
CA VAL A 462 -25.94 14.71 -0.10
C VAL A 462 -26.97 15.61 0.57
N PHE A 463 -26.57 16.23 1.68
CA PHE A 463 -27.45 17.07 2.50
C PHE A 463 -27.50 18.51 1.97
N THR A 464 -27.96 18.68 0.75
CA THR A 464 -28.17 19.98 0.11
C THR A 464 -29.29 19.90 -0.93
N GLU A 465 -29.93 21.03 -1.19
CA GLU A 465 -30.88 21.20 -2.30
C GLU A 465 -30.21 21.76 -3.57
N HIS A 466 -28.92 22.10 -3.47
CA HIS A 466 -28.13 22.72 -4.52
C HIS A 466 -26.86 21.90 -4.81
N PRO A 467 -26.99 20.64 -5.30
CA PRO A 467 -25.82 19.87 -5.70
C PRO A 467 -24.99 20.61 -6.76
N GLU A 468 -23.70 20.29 -6.82
CA GLU A 468 -22.69 20.99 -7.62
C GLU A 468 -22.47 22.47 -7.21
N THR A 469 -22.80 22.80 -5.96
CA THR A 469 -22.54 24.11 -5.33
C THR A 469 -21.72 23.89 -4.07
N LEU A 470 -20.49 24.42 -4.02
CA LEU A 470 -19.55 24.12 -2.93
C LEU A 470 -19.86 24.96 -1.68
N THR A 471 -20.76 24.46 -0.84
CA THR A 471 -21.19 25.07 0.44
C THR A 471 -20.87 24.17 1.63
N ASN A 472 -21.01 24.69 2.85
CA ASN A 472 -20.91 23.89 4.07
C ASN A 472 -22.22 23.19 4.48
N ASP A 473 -23.20 23.05 3.55
CA ASP A 473 -24.54 22.51 3.83
C ASP A 473 -24.50 21.11 4.45
N TYR A 474 -23.56 20.26 4.03
CA TYR A 474 -23.35 18.95 4.63
C TYR A 474 -23.28 19.03 6.17
N PHE A 475 -22.46 19.94 6.69
CA PHE A 475 -22.27 20.08 8.14
C PHE A 475 -23.47 20.75 8.81
N VAL A 476 -24.02 21.80 8.20
CA VAL A 476 -25.19 22.51 8.73
C VAL A 476 -26.36 21.55 8.89
N ASN A 477 -26.66 20.76 7.86
CA ASN A 477 -27.79 19.84 7.85
C ASN A 477 -27.55 18.57 8.68
N LEU A 478 -26.30 18.07 8.74
CA LEU A 478 -25.94 16.95 9.62
C LEU A 478 -26.15 17.29 11.10
N LEU A 479 -25.85 18.53 11.50
CA LEU A 479 -25.91 18.98 12.89
C LEU A 479 -27.25 19.63 13.27
N ASP A 480 -28.20 19.75 12.34
CA ASP A 480 -29.54 20.25 12.61
C ASP A 480 -30.31 19.26 13.50
N MET A 481 -30.59 19.68 14.74
CA MET A 481 -31.33 18.88 15.71
C MET A 481 -32.82 18.67 15.36
N ASN A 482 -33.36 19.40 14.39
CA ASN A 482 -34.67 19.10 13.81
C ASN A 482 -34.67 17.83 12.98
N THR A 483 -33.51 17.31 12.59
CA THR A 483 -33.39 16.00 11.95
C THR A 483 -33.16 14.92 13.01
N GLU A 484 -33.95 13.87 12.98
CA GLU A 484 -33.77 12.65 13.78
C GLU A 484 -33.29 11.50 12.89
N TRP A 485 -32.16 10.89 13.27
CA TRP A 485 -31.58 9.78 12.53
C TRP A 485 -32.00 8.43 13.11
N GLN A 486 -32.37 7.50 12.24
CA GLN A 486 -32.64 6.11 12.59
C GLN A 486 -32.06 5.17 11.54
N GLU A 487 -31.76 3.93 11.93
CA GLU A 487 -31.43 2.87 10.97
C GLU A 487 -32.60 2.67 9.98
N SER A 488 -32.26 2.49 8.70
CA SER A 488 -33.24 2.20 7.68
C SER A 488 -33.78 0.77 7.86
N PRO A 489 -35.10 0.55 7.77
CA PRO A 489 -35.67 -0.79 7.84
C PRO A 489 -35.30 -1.65 6.62
N ARG A 490 -34.71 -1.06 5.57
CA ARG A 490 -34.36 -1.76 4.31
C ARG A 490 -32.94 -2.30 4.30
N ASP A 491 -32.02 -1.62 4.99
CA ASP A 491 -30.60 -1.96 5.06
C ASP A 491 -30.00 -1.39 6.35
N GLY A 492 -29.40 -2.25 7.18
CA GLY A 492 -28.76 -1.85 8.43
C GLY A 492 -27.49 -0.99 8.27
N ASN A 493 -26.98 -0.83 7.04
CA ASN A 493 -25.89 0.09 6.73
C ASN A 493 -26.37 1.48 6.27
N LEU A 494 -27.69 1.65 6.09
CA LEU A 494 -28.31 2.90 5.70
C LEU A 494 -29.10 3.52 6.86
N PHE A 495 -29.18 4.84 6.85
CA PHE A 495 -29.87 5.63 7.85
C PHE A 495 -30.82 6.63 7.20
N GLU A 496 -31.98 6.83 7.81
CA GLU A 496 -32.98 7.83 7.41
C GLU A 496 -32.94 8.99 8.40
N GLY A 497 -32.73 10.20 7.89
CA GLY A 497 -32.87 11.44 8.63
C GLY A 497 -34.26 12.01 8.43
N LYS A 498 -35.09 12.00 9.47
CA LYS A 498 -36.49 12.46 9.42
C LYS A 498 -36.65 13.81 10.10
N ASP A 499 -37.57 14.64 9.60
CA ASP A 499 -38.03 15.80 10.34
C ASP A 499 -38.65 15.34 11.66
N ARG A 500 -38.15 15.86 12.78
CA ARG A 500 -38.55 15.44 14.13
C ARG A 500 -40.02 15.76 14.44
N LYS A 501 -40.65 16.72 13.76
CA LYS A 501 -42.05 17.11 13.98
C LYS A 501 -43.00 16.34 13.07
N THR A 502 -42.69 16.24 11.78
CA THR A 502 -43.61 15.63 10.80
C THR A 502 -43.36 14.14 10.61
N GLY A 503 -42.13 13.67 10.85
CA GLY A 503 -41.69 12.31 10.56
C GLY A 503 -41.32 12.08 9.09
N ASP A 504 -41.34 13.11 8.26
CA ASP A 504 -41.01 13.00 6.84
C ASP A 504 -39.51 12.76 6.66
N VAL A 505 -39.14 11.84 5.76
CA VAL A 505 -37.73 11.58 5.42
C VAL A 505 -37.18 12.77 4.66
N LYS A 506 -36.18 13.45 5.23
CA LYS A 506 -35.44 14.55 4.61
C LYS A 506 -34.21 14.04 3.86
N TRP A 507 -33.45 13.16 4.52
CA TRP A 507 -32.14 12.72 4.04
C TRP A 507 -31.94 11.23 4.21
N THR A 508 -31.01 10.68 3.44
CA THR A 508 -30.47 9.33 3.68
C THR A 508 -28.96 9.41 3.81
N ALA A 509 -28.36 8.49 4.56
CA ALA A 509 -26.95 8.53 4.91
C ALA A 509 -26.40 7.13 5.15
N THR A 510 -25.08 7.00 5.07
CA THR A 510 -24.35 5.81 5.51
C THR A 510 -23.62 6.08 6.84
N ARG A 511 -22.95 5.06 7.37
CA ARG A 511 -22.07 5.20 8.54
C ARG A 511 -20.96 6.24 8.32
N VAL A 512 -20.44 6.31 7.10
CA VAL A 512 -19.39 7.24 6.69
C VAL A 512 -19.86 8.68 6.78
N ASP A 513 -21.15 8.94 6.54
CA ASP A 513 -21.72 10.27 6.68
C ASP A 513 -22.00 10.60 8.15
N LEU A 514 -22.62 9.68 8.90
CA LEU A 514 -23.06 9.98 10.27
C LEU A 514 -21.94 9.97 11.31
N VAL A 515 -20.77 9.39 11.02
CA VAL A 515 -19.64 9.39 11.95
C VAL A 515 -19.22 10.81 12.34
N PHE A 516 -19.36 11.79 11.44
CA PHE A 516 -19.04 13.19 11.68
C PHE A 516 -20.05 13.89 12.61
N GLY A 517 -21.24 13.32 12.82
CA GLY A 517 -22.21 13.79 13.81
C GLY A 517 -22.11 13.07 15.15
N SER A 518 -21.31 11.99 15.23
CA SER A 518 -21.32 11.02 16.32
C SER A 518 -19.98 10.93 17.08
N ASN A 519 -18.87 10.72 16.38
CA ASN A 519 -17.55 10.69 17.02
C ASN A 519 -17.24 12.07 17.61
N SER A 520 -16.89 12.15 18.90
CA SER A 520 -16.76 13.42 19.61
C SER A 520 -15.69 14.36 19.02
N GLN A 521 -14.61 13.81 18.44
CA GLN A 521 -13.57 14.63 17.80
C GLN A 521 -14.00 15.10 16.41
N LEU A 522 -14.55 14.20 15.58
CA LEU A 522 -15.04 14.57 14.24
C LEU A 522 -16.21 15.55 14.32
N ARG A 523 -17.09 15.39 15.31
CA ARG A 523 -18.20 16.31 15.57
C ARG A 523 -17.71 17.71 15.91
N ALA A 524 -16.68 17.85 16.74
CA ALA A 524 -16.10 19.16 17.05
C ALA A 524 -15.55 19.86 15.80
N ILE A 525 -14.96 19.09 14.87
CA ILE A 525 -14.50 19.62 13.57
C ILE A 525 -15.71 20.00 12.70
N ALA A 526 -16.74 19.15 12.63
CA ALA A 526 -17.97 19.44 11.89
C ALA A 526 -18.68 20.69 12.41
N GLU A 527 -18.72 20.91 13.72
CA GLU A 527 -19.29 22.11 14.35
C GLU A 527 -18.54 23.39 13.93
N ALA A 528 -17.21 23.32 13.80
CA ALA A 528 -16.43 24.43 13.28
C ALA A 528 -16.80 24.77 11.83
N TYR A 529 -17.04 23.77 10.97
CA TYR A 529 -17.44 24.01 9.57
C TYR A 529 -18.93 24.29 9.38
N ALA A 530 -19.80 23.91 10.31
CA ALA A 530 -21.22 24.26 10.30
C ALA A 530 -21.51 25.68 10.82
N SER A 531 -20.52 26.35 11.41
CA SER A 531 -20.69 27.68 11.98
C SER A 531 -21.02 28.70 10.89
N ALA A 532 -21.84 29.71 11.24
CA ALA A 532 -22.36 30.68 10.29
C ALA A 532 -21.28 31.56 9.61
N ASP A 533 -20.08 31.62 10.18
CA ASP A 533 -18.91 32.34 9.68
C ASP A 533 -17.90 31.43 8.96
N ALA A 534 -18.21 30.14 8.78
CA ALA A 534 -17.25 29.14 8.32
C ALA A 534 -17.32 28.82 6.82
N GLU A 535 -18.31 29.32 6.07
CA GLU A 535 -18.50 28.95 4.66
C GLU A 535 -17.27 29.29 3.79
N GLN A 536 -16.75 30.52 3.90
CA GLN A 536 -15.54 30.91 3.17
C GLN A 536 -14.32 30.07 3.59
N LYS A 537 -14.20 29.78 4.89
CA LYS A 537 -13.12 28.92 5.41
C LYS A 537 -13.23 27.50 4.85
N PHE A 538 -14.43 26.94 4.80
CA PHE A 538 -14.71 25.63 4.24
C PHE A 538 -14.29 25.55 2.77
N VAL A 539 -14.67 26.53 1.94
CA VAL A 539 -14.30 26.57 0.52
C VAL A 539 -12.77 26.61 0.35
N HIS A 540 -12.07 27.45 1.11
CA HIS A 540 -10.61 27.52 1.05
C HIS A 540 -9.93 26.23 1.51
N ASP A 541 -10.35 25.68 2.64
CA ASP A 541 -9.79 24.44 3.18
C ASP A 541 -10.08 23.25 2.24
N PHE A 542 -11.24 23.24 1.57
CA PHE A 542 -11.59 22.23 0.57
C PHE A 542 -10.66 22.30 -0.64
N VAL A 543 -10.44 23.51 -1.17
CA VAL A 543 -9.49 23.72 -2.28
C VAL A 543 -8.07 23.32 -1.89
N ALA A 544 -7.64 23.60 -0.66
CA ALA A 544 -6.32 23.22 -0.16
C ALA A 544 -6.15 21.69 -0.12
N VAL A 545 -7.08 20.96 0.49
CA VAL A 545 -7.01 19.50 0.56
C VAL A 545 -7.22 18.83 -0.80
N TRP A 546 -8.07 19.39 -1.67
CA TRP A 546 -8.22 18.93 -3.05
C TRP A 546 -6.87 19.02 -3.79
N ASN A 547 -6.22 20.19 -3.74
CA ASN A 547 -4.91 20.39 -4.35
C ASN A 547 -3.83 19.48 -3.74
N LYS A 548 -3.85 19.23 -2.43
CA LYS A 548 -2.97 18.27 -1.77
C LYS A 548 -3.12 16.88 -2.39
N VAL A 549 -4.34 16.34 -2.45
CA VAL A 549 -4.61 14.99 -2.99
C VAL A 549 -4.17 14.89 -4.45
N MET A 550 -4.47 15.90 -5.27
CA MET A 550 -4.07 15.92 -6.68
C MET A 550 -2.54 15.88 -6.89
N ASN A 551 -1.74 16.25 -5.88
CA ASN A 551 -0.28 16.34 -5.97
C ASN A 551 0.48 15.32 -5.11
N LEU A 552 -0.19 14.32 -4.52
CA LEU A 552 0.45 13.32 -3.64
C LEU A 552 1.57 12.53 -4.35
N ASP A 553 1.47 12.32 -5.66
CA ASP A 553 2.43 11.58 -6.48
C ASP A 553 3.44 12.46 -7.24
N ARG A 554 3.39 13.78 -7.05
CA ARG A 554 4.20 14.76 -7.81
C ARG A 554 5.62 14.90 -7.29
N PHE A 555 6.30 13.77 -7.09
CA PHE A 555 7.68 13.73 -6.59
C PHE A 555 8.70 14.38 -7.54
N ASP A 556 8.31 14.68 -8.78
CA ASP A 556 9.04 15.52 -9.72
C ASP A 556 9.08 17.01 -9.31
N LEU A 557 8.18 17.45 -8.42
CA LEU A 557 8.10 18.81 -7.91
C LEU A 557 8.77 18.94 -6.54
N ASP A 558 9.21 20.17 -6.26
CA ASP A 558 9.64 20.57 -4.91
C ASP A 558 8.54 20.26 -3.87
N ARG A 559 8.95 19.83 -2.67
CA ARG A 559 8.03 19.46 -1.59
C ARG A 559 7.08 20.60 -1.22
N SER A 560 7.54 21.85 -1.29
CA SER A 560 6.71 23.04 -1.03
C SER A 560 5.52 23.18 -1.97
N LYS A 561 5.63 22.69 -3.22
CA LYS A 561 4.53 22.73 -4.20
C LYS A 561 3.50 21.61 -4.03
N ARG A 562 3.80 20.60 -3.21
CA ARG A 562 2.95 19.43 -2.99
C ARG A 562 2.10 19.49 -1.72
N ALA A 563 2.53 20.26 -0.72
CA ALA A 563 1.98 20.19 0.62
C ALA A 563 0.58 20.84 0.79
N GLY A 564 0.03 21.48 -0.25
CA GLY A 564 -1.28 22.12 -0.19
C GLY A 564 -1.35 23.32 0.76
N LEU A 565 -0.21 23.95 1.06
CA LEU A 565 -0.08 25.12 1.94
C LEU A 565 0.14 26.41 1.15
#